data_AF-A0A950VPA9-F1
#
_entry.id   AF-A0A950VPA9-F1
#
_cell.length_a   1.000
_cell.length_b   1.000
_cell.length_c   1.000
_cell.angle_alpha   90.00
_cell.angle_beta   90.00
_cell.angle_gamma   90.00
#
_symmetry.space_group_name_H-M   'P 1'
#
loop_
_entity.id
_entity.type
_entity.pdbx_description
1 polymer ?
#
loop_
_entity_poly.entity_id
_entity_poly.type
_entity_poly.pdbx_seq_one_letter_code
_entity_poly.pdbx_strand_id
1 'polypeptide(L)'
;MARHGRAAAIESGPDLRRVTVAERDASAPTELAAAARRIRFALWIGAALWLCLLVAGFFAPGGWTWGMPGPVGHMENYVISLWLVVLVVAPLLAARDPSSNLPAMRVYVLGVLAIVLSTIRGETPKLIADAPPLAAALIGLGLLVWALPRPSVLWRF
;
A
#
# COMPACT_ATOMS: atom_id res chain seq x y z
N MET A 1 63.39 -26.34 36.47
CA MET A 1 62.52 -26.80 35.37
C MET A 1 61.29 -25.91 35.31
N ALA A 2 61.29 -24.91 34.44
CA ALA A 2 60.22 -23.96 34.24
C ALA A 2 59.27 -24.46 33.13
N ARG A 3 57.97 -24.59 33.41
CA ARG A 3 56.95 -24.80 32.37
C ARG A 3 56.25 -23.48 32.08
N HIS A 4 56.56 -22.94 30.90
CA HIS A 4 55.79 -21.92 30.21
C HIS A 4 54.41 -22.48 29.82
N GLY A 5 53.34 -21.91 30.37
CA GLY A 5 51.99 -22.00 29.83
C GLY A 5 51.62 -20.63 29.27
N ARG A 6 51.82 -20.43 27.96
CA ARG A 6 51.40 -19.23 27.23
C ARG A 6 49.88 -19.11 27.28
N ALA A 7 49.37 -18.07 27.92
CA ALA A 7 48.02 -17.59 27.72
C ALA A 7 47.90 -17.07 26.28
N ALA A 8 47.09 -17.75 25.47
CA ALA A 8 46.66 -17.23 24.17
C ALA A 8 45.67 -16.10 24.44
N ALA A 9 46.14 -14.86 24.40
CA ALA A 9 45.30 -13.69 24.33
C ALA A 9 44.56 -13.72 22.99
N ILE A 10 43.26 -13.98 23.05
CA ILE A 10 42.34 -13.71 21.94
C ILE A 10 42.24 -12.19 21.88
N GLU A 11 42.99 -11.58 20.96
CA GLU A 11 42.83 -10.18 20.60
C GLU A 11 41.44 -9.98 19.98
N SER A 12 40.51 -9.54 20.82
CA SER A 12 39.21 -9.00 20.45
C SER A 12 39.44 -7.69 19.68
N GLY A 13 39.83 -7.79 18.41
CA GLY A 13 40.14 -6.65 17.55
C GLY A 13 38.94 -5.69 17.42
N PRO A 14 39.14 -4.37 17.65
CA PRO A 14 38.09 -3.35 17.49
C PRO A 14 37.62 -3.16 16.02
N ASP A 15 38.27 -3.82 15.06
CA ASP A 15 38.00 -3.67 13.62
C ASP A 15 36.73 -4.38 13.13
N LEU A 16 36.38 -5.54 13.69
CA LEU A 16 35.16 -6.26 13.28
C LEU A 16 33.88 -5.46 13.58
N ARG A 17 33.91 -4.61 14.61
CA ARG A 17 32.78 -3.74 14.98
C ARG A 17 32.67 -2.50 14.11
N ARG A 18 33.77 -2.03 13.50
CA ARG A 18 33.75 -0.86 12.59
C ARG A 18 33.31 -1.25 11.18
N VAL A 19 33.76 -2.40 10.68
CA VAL A 19 33.36 -2.90 9.36
C VAL A 19 31.84 -3.14 9.32
N THR A 20 31.28 -3.74 10.38
CA THR A 20 29.83 -4.00 10.47
C THR A 20 28.96 -2.75 10.57
N VAL A 21 29.46 -1.64 11.11
CA VAL A 21 28.69 -0.37 11.15
C VAL A 21 28.77 0.33 9.79
N ALA A 22 29.95 0.37 9.17
CA ALA A 22 30.15 1.00 7.86
C ALA A 22 29.42 0.26 6.71
N GLU A 23 29.39 -1.08 6.72
CA GLU A 23 28.60 -1.87 5.75
C GLU A 23 27.09 -1.68 5.94
N ARG A 24 26.64 -1.52 7.18
CA ARG A 24 25.22 -1.31 7.52
C ARG A 24 24.76 0.09 7.08
N ASP A 25 25.61 1.10 7.24
CA ASP A 25 25.34 2.47 6.80
C ASP A 25 25.39 2.61 5.27
N ALA A 26 26.25 1.85 4.58
CA ALA A 26 26.30 1.83 3.11
C ALA A 26 25.11 1.07 2.48
N SER A 27 24.59 0.03 3.16
CA SER A 27 23.48 -0.79 2.66
C SER A 27 22.10 -0.16 2.91
N ALA A 28 21.95 0.59 4.00
CA ALA A 28 20.71 1.26 4.39
C ALA A 28 20.08 2.17 3.30
N PRO A 29 20.83 3.06 2.61
CA PRO A 29 20.24 3.92 1.57
C PRO A 29 19.71 3.12 0.37
N THR A 30 20.35 1.99 0.03
CA THR A 30 19.95 1.13 -1.09
C THR A 30 18.68 0.34 -0.76
N GLU A 31 18.56 -0.16 0.47
CA GLU A 31 17.36 -0.86 0.94
C GLU A 31 16.14 0.06 1.05
N LEU A 32 16.34 1.28 1.59
CA LEU A 32 15.30 2.31 1.66
C LEU A 32 14.80 2.70 0.26
N ALA A 33 15.71 2.91 -0.68
CA ALA A 33 15.35 3.20 -2.07
C ALA A 33 14.60 2.04 -2.73
N ALA A 34 15.01 0.80 -2.47
CA ALA A 34 14.33 -0.40 -2.97
C ALA A 34 12.91 -0.54 -2.39
N ALA A 35 12.74 -0.31 -1.09
CA ALA A 35 11.43 -0.31 -0.43
C ALA A 35 10.52 0.79 -0.99
N ALA A 36 11.03 2.02 -1.14
CA ALA A 36 10.27 3.12 -1.74
C ALA A 36 9.80 2.81 -3.16
N ARG A 37 10.65 2.17 -3.99
CA ARG A 37 10.26 1.70 -5.33
C ARG A 37 9.16 0.64 -5.28
N ARG A 38 9.24 -0.34 -4.38
CA ARG A 38 8.20 -1.37 -4.22
C ARG A 38 6.87 -0.78 -3.79
N ILE A 39 6.89 0.15 -2.83
CA ILE A 39 5.68 0.83 -2.34
C ILE A 39 5.06 1.66 -3.46
N ARG A 40 5.87 2.44 -4.19
CA ARG A 40 5.42 3.19 -5.36
C ARG A 40 4.76 2.27 -6.39
N PHE A 41 5.40 1.15 -6.73
CA PHE A 41 4.85 0.17 -7.65
C PHE A 41 3.50 -0.37 -7.16
N ALA A 42 3.42 -0.83 -5.92
CA ALA A 42 2.17 -1.35 -5.33
C ALA A 42 1.03 -0.33 -5.40
N LEU A 43 1.30 0.94 -5.04
CA LEU A 43 0.31 2.01 -5.09
C LEU A 43 -0.12 2.35 -6.52
N TRP A 44 0.82 2.36 -7.48
CA TRP A 44 0.50 2.58 -8.90
C TRP A 44 -0.39 1.48 -9.47
N ILE A 45 -0.05 0.22 -9.20
CA ILE A 45 -0.87 -0.92 -9.64
C ILE A 45 -2.25 -0.87 -8.99
N GLY A 46 -2.34 -0.58 -7.70
CA GLY A 46 -3.62 -0.37 -7.01
C GLY A 46 -4.46 0.73 -7.66
N ALA A 47 -3.87 1.90 -7.88
CA ALA A 47 -4.55 3.04 -8.53
C ALA A 47 -5.04 2.69 -9.94
N ALA A 48 -4.20 2.01 -10.73
CA ALA A 48 -4.56 1.59 -12.09
C ALA A 48 -5.72 0.59 -12.10
N LEU A 49 -5.69 -0.41 -11.21
CA LEU A 49 -6.79 -1.39 -11.08
C LEU A 49 -8.11 -0.71 -10.72
N TRP A 50 -8.09 0.18 -9.72
CA TRP A 50 -9.30 0.91 -9.33
C TRP A 50 -9.80 1.84 -10.42
N LEU A 51 -8.90 2.55 -11.11
CA LEU A 51 -9.29 3.39 -12.24
C LEU A 51 -9.95 2.55 -13.34
N CYS A 52 -9.38 1.40 -13.70
CA CYS A 52 -9.96 0.49 -14.67
C CYS A 52 -11.36 0.01 -14.25
N LEU A 53 -11.56 -0.32 -12.96
CA LEU A 53 -12.88 -0.71 -12.45
C LEU A 53 -13.89 0.43 -12.49
N LEU A 54 -13.48 1.65 -12.11
CA LEU A 54 -14.36 2.82 -12.18
C LEU A 54 -14.77 3.13 -13.61
N VAL A 55 -13.82 3.09 -14.55
CA VAL A 55 -14.08 3.27 -15.98
C VAL A 55 -15.00 2.15 -16.50
N ALA A 56 -14.72 0.89 -16.19
CA ALA A 56 -15.56 -0.23 -16.61
C ALA A 56 -16.99 -0.12 -16.04
N GLY A 57 -17.12 0.29 -14.78
CA GLY A 57 -18.42 0.52 -14.13
C GLY A 57 -19.22 1.68 -14.74
N PHE A 58 -18.57 2.62 -15.42
CA PHE A 58 -19.23 3.71 -16.16
C PHE A 58 -19.83 3.22 -17.48
N PHE A 59 -19.16 2.27 -18.14
CA PHE A 59 -19.60 1.74 -19.44
C PHE A 59 -20.44 0.45 -19.34
N ALA A 60 -20.54 -0.15 -18.15
CA ALA A 60 -21.35 -1.34 -17.93
C ALA A 60 -22.87 -1.04 -18.03
N PRO A 61 -23.68 -1.97 -18.58
CA PRO A 61 -25.14 -1.85 -18.54
C PRO A 61 -25.64 -1.77 -17.08
N GLY A 62 -26.43 -0.75 -16.76
CA GLY A 62 -26.87 -0.49 -15.38
C GLY A 62 -25.76 0.05 -14.47
N GLY A 63 -24.67 0.53 -15.07
CA GLY A 63 -23.55 1.18 -14.40
C GLY A 63 -23.86 2.57 -13.88
N TRP A 64 -22.82 3.26 -13.43
CA TRP A 64 -22.92 4.53 -12.72
C TRP A 64 -22.99 5.66 -13.74
N THR A 65 -24.00 6.52 -13.63
CA THR A 65 -24.22 7.63 -14.56
C THR A 65 -23.81 8.95 -13.91
N TRP A 66 -22.82 9.62 -14.49
CA TRP A 66 -22.41 10.95 -14.05
C TRP A 66 -23.32 12.01 -14.67
N GLY A 67 -23.77 12.96 -13.86
CA GLY A 67 -24.43 14.18 -14.35
C GLY A 67 -25.93 14.00 -14.55
N MET A 68 -26.51 12.93 -14.01
CA MET A 68 -27.96 12.79 -13.96
C MET A 68 -28.56 13.91 -13.09
N PRO A 69 -29.58 14.65 -13.56
CA PRO A 69 -30.21 15.70 -12.77
C PRO A 69 -31.02 15.14 -11.60
N GLY A 70 -31.15 15.93 -10.53
CA GLY A 70 -31.95 15.60 -9.36
C GLY A 70 -31.15 15.03 -8.19
N PRO A 71 -31.81 14.82 -7.02
CA PRO A 71 -31.12 14.50 -5.77
C PRO A 71 -30.31 13.19 -5.82
N VAL A 72 -30.84 12.16 -6.49
CA VAL A 72 -30.17 10.86 -6.64
C VAL A 72 -28.89 11.01 -7.45
N GLY A 73 -28.94 11.68 -8.60
CA GLY A 73 -27.77 11.92 -9.43
C GLY A 73 -26.70 12.78 -8.75
N HIS A 74 -27.09 13.74 -7.90
CA HIS A 74 -26.12 14.48 -7.07
C HIS A 74 -25.39 13.56 -6.08
N MET A 75 -26.12 12.65 -5.41
CA MET A 75 -25.51 11.68 -4.50
C MET A 75 -24.57 10.74 -5.23
N GLU A 76 -24.96 10.22 -6.40
CA GLU A 76 -24.10 9.39 -7.25
C GLU A 76 -22.81 10.13 -7.64
N ASN A 77 -22.91 11.38 -8.08
CA ASN A 77 -21.74 12.19 -8.43
C ASN A 77 -20.78 12.38 -7.25
N TYR A 78 -21.30 12.63 -6.04
CA TYR A 78 -20.46 12.75 -4.85
C TYR A 78 -19.75 11.43 -4.51
N VAL A 79 -20.45 10.31 -4.60
CA VAL A 79 -19.88 8.99 -4.31
C VAL A 79 -18.83 8.61 -5.36
N ILE A 80 -19.09 8.80 -6.66
CA ILE A 80 -18.11 8.56 -7.72
C ILE A 80 -16.86 9.42 -7.53
N SER A 81 -17.04 10.71 -7.23
CA SER A 81 -15.94 11.64 -6.98
C SER A 81 -15.13 11.21 -5.76
N LEU A 82 -15.79 10.80 -4.69
CA LEU A 82 -15.15 10.26 -3.50
C LEU A 82 -14.32 9.02 -3.83
N TRP A 83 -14.89 8.06 -4.57
CA TRP A 83 -14.17 6.85 -4.99
C TRP A 83 -12.95 7.16 -5.85
N LEU A 84 -13.08 8.08 -6.81
CA LEU A 84 -11.96 8.53 -7.62
C LEU A 84 -10.85 9.12 -6.74
N VAL A 85 -11.20 9.96 -5.78
CA VAL A 85 -10.23 10.58 -4.87
C VAL A 85 -9.54 9.52 -4.00
N VAL A 86 -10.30 8.67 -3.30
CA VAL A 86 -9.72 7.76 -2.31
C VAL A 86 -9.03 6.54 -2.94
N LEU A 87 -9.53 6.02 -4.06
CA LEU A 87 -9.02 4.80 -4.69
C LEU A 87 -7.99 5.05 -5.80
N VAL A 88 -7.95 6.26 -6.38
CA VAL A 88 -7.04 6.60 -7.48
C VAL A 88 -6.13 7.75 -7.11
N VAL A 89 -6.67 8.91 -6.73
CA VAL A 89 -5.83 10.10 -6.47
C VAL A 89 -4.95 9.91 -5.23
N ALA A 90 -5.51 9.42 -4.12
CA ALA A 90 -4.78 9.21 -2.88
C ALA A 90 -3.58 8.26 -3.03
N PRO A 91 -3.71 7.04 -3.61
CA PRO A 91 -2.54 6.19 -3.83
C PRO A 91 -1.54 6.79 -4.83
N LEU A 92 -1.96 7.55 -5.85
CA LEU A 92 -1.03 8.25 -6.75
C LEU A 92 -0.25 9.35 -6.04
N LEU A 93 -0.90 10.12 -5.16
CA LEU A 93 -0.22 11.11 -4.31
C LEU A 93 0.76 10.43 -3.36
N ALA A 94 0.33 9.36 -2.70
CA ALA A 94 1.19 8.54 -1.86
C ALA A 94 2.39 7.97 -2.63
N ALA A 95 2.21 7.60 -3.90
CA ALA A 95 3.27 7.03 -4.72
C ALA A 95 4.37 8.04 -5.08
N ARG A 96 4.07 9.36 -5.13
CA ARG A 96 5.04 10.40 -5.45
C ARG A 96 6.14 10.47 -4.40
N ASP A 97 5.75 10.54 -3.13
CA ASP A 97 6.67 10.49 -1.99
C ASP A 97 6.08 9.57 -0.90
N PRO A 98 6.39 8.26 -0.95
CA PRO A 98 5.85 7.27 -0.03
C PRO A 98 6.28 7.46 1.42
N SER A 99 7.41 8.14 1.66
CA SER A 99 7.94 8.39 3.00
C SER A 99 7.18 9.48 3.74
N SER A 100 6.75 10.54 3.04
CA SER A 100 6.07 11.68 3.66
C SER A 100 4.53 11.57 3.60
N ASN A 101 3.97 10.82 2.64
CA ASN A 101 2.53 10.78 2.38
C ASN A 101 1.80 9.59 3.02
N LEU A 102 2.17 9.23 4.24
CA LEU A 102 1.42 8.25 5.04
C LEU A 102 -0.08 8.58 5.16
N PRO A 103 -0.52 9.84 5.33
CA PRO A 103 -1.94 10.17 5.36
C PRO A 103 -2.68 9.76 4.09
N ALA A 104 -2.08 9.97 2.90
CA ALA A 104 -2.69 9.57 1.64
C ALA A 104 -2.77 8.04 1.49
N MET A 105 -1.74 7.31 1.96
CA MET A 105 -1.79 5.84 2.02
C MET A 105 -2.92 5.35 2.93
N ARG A 106 -3.15 6.01 4.07
CA ARG A 106 -4.24 5.67 4.99
C ARG A 106 -5.60 5.93 4.37
N VAL A 107 -5.79 7.06 3.69
CA VAL A 107 -7.02 7.37 2.96
C VAL A 107 -7.28 6.28 1.91
N TYR A 108 -6.26 5.85 1.17
CA TYR A 108 -6.38 4.74 0.22
C TYR A 108 -6.83 3.44 0.90
N VAL A 109 -6.15 3.03 1.99
CA VAL A 109 -6.49 1.81 2.74
C VAL A 109 -7.92 1.88 3.30
N LEU A 110 -8.33 3.02 3.85
CA LEU A 110 -9.69 3.24 4.35
C LEU A 110 -10.72 3.17 3.21
N GLY A 111 -10.41 3.74 2.04
CA GLY A 111 -11.24 3.63 0.85
C GLY A 111 -11.43 2.17 0.43
N VAL A 112 -10.36 1.38 0.37
CA VAL A 112 -10.45 -0.05 0.05
C VAL A 112 -11.26 -0.82 1.09
N LEU A 113 -11.06 -0.53 2.39
CA LEU A 113 -11.85 -1.16 3.45
C LEU A 113 -13.33 -0.80 3.35
N ALA A 114 -13.67 0.45 3.02
CA ALA A 114 -15.05 0.86 2.80
C ALA A 114 -15.70 0.06 1.65
N ILE A 115 -14.97 -0.20 0.56
CA ILE A 115 -15.45 -1.10 -0.51
C ILE A 115 -15.69 -2.51 0.02
N VAL A 116 -14.72 -3.11 0.71
CA VAL A 116 -14.86 -4.47 1.24
C VAL A 116 -16.07 -4.57 2.17
N LEU A 117 -16.22 -3.63 3.10
CA LEU A 117 -17.37 -3.60 4.02
C LEU A 117 -18.70 -3.40 3.29
N SER A 118 -18.73 -2.62 2.19
CA SER A 118 -19.93 -2.44 1.39
C SER A 118 -20.43 -3.71 0.69
N THR A 119 -19.59 -4.74 0.58
CA THR A 119 -20.01 -6.04 0.03
C THR A 119 -20.82 -6.88 1.02
N ILE A 120 -20.80 -6.53 2.32
CA ILE A 120 -21.58 -7.20 3.37
C ILE A 120 -22.99 -6.62 3.39
N ARG A 121 -23.84 -7.10 2.46
CA ARG A 121 -25.21 -6.59 2.26
C ARG A 121 -26.31 -7.41 2.93
N GLY A 122 -25.94 -8.51 3.61
CA GLY A 122 -26.91 -9.48 4.15
C GLY A 122 -27.61 -10.33 3.09
N GLU A 123 -27.21 -10.22 1.83
CA GLU A 123 -27.69 -11.00 0.68
C GLU A 123 -26.60 -11.96 0.18
N THR A 124 -26.97 -12.93 -0.66
CA THR A 124 -26.01 -13.81 -1.33
C THR A 124 -25.07 -13.00 -2.24
N PRO A 125 -23.74 -13.21 -2.19
CA PRO A 125 -22.80 -12.47 -3.01
C PRO A 125 -23.10 -12.63 -4.50
N LYS A 126 -23.23 -11.51 -5.20
CA LYS A 126 -23.38 -11.50 -6.66
C LYS A 126 -21.99 -11.52 -7.24
N LEU A 127 -21.40 -12.71 -7.39
CA LEU A 127 -20.01 -12.90 -7.78
C LEU A 127 -19.59 -12.08 -9.00
N ILE A 128 -20.44 -11.93 -10.01
CA ILE A 128 -20.14 -11.12 -11.21
C ILE A 128 -19.93 -9.63 -10.86
N ALA A 129 -20.67 -9.10 -9.89
CA ALA A 129 -20.59 -7.70 -9.46
C ALA A 129 -19.58 -7.50 -8.31
N ASP A 130 -19.49 -8.44 -7.37
CA ASP A 130 -18.68 -8.31 -6.15
C ASP A 130 -17.25 -8.82 -6.33
N ALA A 131 -17.00 -9.80 -7.20
CA ALA A 131 -15.65 -10.35 -7.37
C ALA A 131 -14.63 -9.34 -7.93
N PRO A 132 -14.95 -8.49 -8.93
CA PRO A 132 -13.99 -7.51 -9.43
C PRO A 132 -13.45 -6.54 -8.36
N PRO A 133 -14.30 -5.84 -7.57
CA PRO A 133 -13.80 -4.95 -6.52
C PRO A 133 -13.10 -5.70 -5.39
N LEU A 134 -13.54 -6.91 -5.02
CA LEU A 134 -12.85 -7.72 -4.00
C LEU A 134 -11.48 -8.20 -4.47
N ALA A 135 -11.35 -8.60 -5.74
CA ALA A 135 -10.06 -8.97 -6.31
C ALA A 135 -9.10 -7.77 -6.35
N ALA A 136 -9.57 -6.59 -6.76
CA ALA A 136 -8.77 -5.36 -6.72
C ALA A 136 -8.34 -4.99 -5.30
N ALA A 137 -9.24 -5.15 -4.31
CA ALA A 137 -8.91 -4.95 -2.90
C ALA A 137 -7.82 -5.90 -2.42
N LEU A 138 -7.94 -7.21 -2.71
CA LEU A 138 -6.97 -8.23 -2.33
C LEU A 138 -5.60 -7.98 -2.98
N ILE A 139 -5.57 -7.70 -4.28
CA ILE A 139 -4.32 -7.43 -5.01
C ILE A 139 -3.69 -6.13 -4.52
N GLY A 140 -4.48 -5.05 -4.41
CA GLY A 140 -3.99 -3.74 -4.00
C GLY A 140 -3.45 -3.73 -2.56
N LEU A 141 -4.19 -4.29 -1.60
CA LEU A 141 -3.72 -4.39 -0.22
C LEU A 141 -2.60 -5.41 -0.07
N GLY A 142 -2.68 -6.56 -0.75
CA GLY A 142 -1.64 -7.59 -0.72
C GLY A 142 -0.29 -7.08 -1.21
N LEU A 143 -0.28 -6.37 -2.36
CA LEU A 143 0.93 -5.74 -2.88
C LEU A 143 1.47 -4.65 -1.93
N LEU A 144 0.57 -3.88 -1.31
CA LEU A 144 0.96 -2.83 -0.38
C LEU A 144 1.60 -3.40 0.90
N VAL A 145 1.00 -4.45 1.48
CA VAL A 145 1.52 -5.15 2.66
C VAL A 145 2.86 -5.81 2.34
N TRP A 146 3.01 -6.42 1.16
CA TRP A 146 4.27 -6.99 0.69
C TRP A 146 5.36 -5.92 0.52
N ALA A 147 5.00 -4.73 0.04
CA ALA A 147 5.95 -3.65 -0.20
C ALA A 147 6.39 -2.92 1.09
N LEU A 148 5.58 -2.94 2.14
CA LEU A 148 5.85 -2.24 3.39
C LEU A 148 6.78 -3.04 4.31
N PRO A 149 7.93 -2.47 4.74
CA PRO A 149 8.82 -3.14 5.70
C PRO A 149 8.15 -3.37 7.06
N ARG A 150 7.21 -2.49 7.44
CA ARG A 150 6.43 -2.54 8.68
C ARG A 150 4.99 -2.12 8.41
N PRO A 151 4.09 -3.06 8.09
CA PRO A 151 2.69 -2.76 7.77
C PRO A 151 1.94 -2.03 8.89
N SER A 152 2.37 -2.23 10.15
CA SER A 152 1.76 -1.59 11.33
C SER A 152 1.85 -0.06 11.34
N VAL A 153 2.74 0.55 10.53
CA VAL A 153 2.84 2.01 10.39
C VAL A 153 1.54 2.63 9.84
N LEU A 154 0.76 1.87 9.08
CA LEU A 154 -0.53 2.33 8.55
C LEU A 154 -1.55 2.62 9.66
N TRP A 155 -1.42 2.01 10.84
CA TRP A 155 -2.41 2.08 11.92
C TRP A 155 -2.01 2.97 13.10
N ARG A 156 -0.84 3.60 13.05
CA ARG A 156 -0.35 4.48 14.12
C ARG A 156 -0.88 5.90 13.96
N PHE A 157 -1.85 6.28 14.80
CA PHE A 157 -2.35 7.66 14.88
C PHE A 157 -1.53 8.50 15.84
#